data_AF-A0A9W9XNY2-F1
#
_entry.id   AF-A0A9W9XNY2-F1
#
_cell.length_a   1.000
_cell.length_b   1.000
_cell.length_c   1.000
_cell.angle_alpha   90.00
_cell.angle_beta   90.00
_cell.angle_gamma   90.00
#
_symmetry.space_group_name_H-M   'P 1'
#
loop_
_entity.id
_entity.type
_entity.pdbx_description
1 polymer ?
#
loop_
_entity_poly.entity_id
_entity_poly.type
_entity_poly.pdbx_seq_one_letter_code
_entity_poly.pdbx_strand_id
1 'polypeptide(L)'
;MTAPTTSARVFLVRHGDTDWISGGKFASRTDIPLSKMGEKDIEFTRDRVVAEDEMIDPTGIAKIYCSPRINARRTVEILGIGVHHHQHFQNEETGQKWRSESVIKGETADPYIHITKSLEEWDFGYYEGMTLQAINEKRMKDYGSGTWDIWTDGCPGGESPQQVTERLDKLIREIKQVISSNSASWPGGQLIAHRSQHAQDVVCVAHGHILAALAIRWVGLPLDTGMMRLIFEPGGVGILGFEHDNINQPAILVGRKPGRPDREQRSETGFAQASR
;
A
#
# COMPACT_ATOMS: atom_id res chain seq x y z
N MET A 1 11.33 -23.19 19.79
CA MET A 1 11.68 -22.00 18.98
C MET A 1 10.40 -21.25 18.73
N THR A 2 10.17 -20.13 19.41
CA THR A 2 8.94 -19.33 19.25
C THR A 2 9.21 -18.27 18.19
N ALA A 3 8.74 -18.50 16.97
CA ALA A 3 8.71 -17.45 15.95
C ALA A 3 7.87 -16.27 16.49
N PRO A 4 8.28 -15.01 16.30
CA PRO A 4 7.46 -13.88 16.67
C PRO A 4 6.18 -13.92 15.81
N THR A 5 5.06 -14.11 16.51
CA THR A 5 3.69 -14.14 16.00
C THR A 5 3.27 -12.72 15.60
N THR A 6 3.61 -12.30 14.38
CA THR A 6 3.15 -11.02 13.83
C THR A 6 1.92 -11.24 12.96
N SER A 7 0.82 -10.53 13.26
CA SER A 7 -0.38 -10.41 12.43
C SER A 7 -0.06 -10.20 10.95
N ALA A 8 -0.93 -10.66 10.04
CA ALA A 8 -0.93 -10.24 8.65
C ALA A 8 -0.97 -8.70 8.50
N ARG A 9 -0.30 -8.17 7.47
CA ARG A 9 -0.15 -6.73 7.24
C ARG A 9 -0.59 -6.35 5.84
N VAL A 10 -0.99 -5.09 5.68
CA VAL A 10 -1.20 -4.48 4.36
C VAL A 10 -0.28 -3.28 4.22
N PHE A 11 0.67 -3.35 3.29
CA PHE A 11 1.61 -2.29 2.99
C PHE A 11 1.02 -1.36 1.93
N LEU A 12 1.07 -0.06 2.20
CA LEU A 12 0.61 0.99 1.29
C LEU A 12 1.84 1.72 0.76
N VAL A 13 2.17 1.57 -0.52
CA VAL A 13 3.35 2.21 -1.11
C VAL A 13 2.92 3.25 -2.14
N ARG A 14 3.23 4.52 -1.87
CA ARG A 14 2.99 5.60 -2.84
C ARG A 14 4.07 5.54 -3.92
N HIS A 15 3.68 5.72 -5.18
CA HIS A 15 4.64 5.85 -6.27
C HIS A 15 5.66 6.98 -6.02
N GLY A 16 6.81 6.89 -6.68
CA GLY A 16 7.88 7.90 -6.59
C GLY A 16 7.48 9.24 -7.20
N ASP A 17 8.33 10.25 -7.03
CA ASP A 17 8.08 11.59 -7.53
C ASP A 17 7.93 11.65 -9.07
N THR A 18 7.15 12.62 -9.55
CA THR A 18 6.97 12.91 -10.99
C THR A 18 7.13 14.40 -11.24
N ASP A 19 7.38 14.78 -12.50
CA ASP A 19 7.59 16.20 -12.86
C ASP A 19 6.37 17.10 -12.58
N TRP A 20 5.18 16.52 -12.36
CA TRP A 20 3.96 17.28 -12.01
C TRP A 20 3.78 17.49 -10.51
N ILE A 21 4.25 16.57 -9.67
CA ILE A 21 4.18 16.72 -8.21
C ILE A 21 5.01 17.95 -7.79
N SER A 22 6.21 18.10 -8.35
CA SER A 22 7.05 19.28 -8.16
C SER A 22 6.36 20.60 -8.57
N GLY A 23 5.40 20.54 -9.49
CA GLY A 23 4.59 21.69 -9.92
C GLY A 23 3.31 21.92 -9.10
N GLY A 24 3.03 21.09 -8.09
CA GLY A 24 1.81 21.17 -7.27
C GLY A 24 0.52 20.90 -8.05
N LYS A 25 0.62 20.15 -9.17
CA LYS A 25 -0.52 19.82 -10.03
C LYS A 25 -1.15 18.50 -9.58
N PHE A 26 -2.48 18.46 -9.60
CA PHE A 26 -3.22 17.23 -9.35
C PHE A 26 -3.19 16.34 -10.61
N ALA A 27 -2.77 15.08 -10.46
CA ALA A 27 -2.67 14.12 -11.54
C ALA A 27 -3.38 12.83 -11.15
N SER A 28 -4.39 12.44 -11.91
CA SER A 28 -5.11 11.19 -11.74
C SER A 28 -5.04 10.35 -13.01
N ARG A 29 -5.75 10.79 -14.05
CA ARG A 29 -5.88 10.04 -15.31
C ARG A 29 -4.70 10.24 -16.26
N THR A 30 -3.94 11.33 -16.09
CA THR A 30 -2.75 11.58 -16.89
C THR A 30 -1.66 10.59 -16.51
N ASP A 31 -1.18 9.83 -17.48
CA ASP A 31 -0.18 8.78 -17.25
C ASP A 31 1.23 9.38 -17.34
N ILE A 32 1.77 9.76 -16.19
CA ILE A 32 3.04 10.51 -16.08
C ILE A 32 4.13 9.57 -15.56
N PRO A 33 5.30 9.49 -16.20
CA PRO A 33 6.39 8.66 -15.73
C PRO A 33 7.00 9.22 -14.44
N LEU A 34 7.74 8.38 -13.73
CA LEU A 34 8.59 8.83 -12.62
C LEU A 34 9.67 9.78 -13.15
N SER A 35 10.03 10.79 -12.35
CA SER A 35 11.23 11.57 -12.62
C SER A 35 12.48 10.72 -12.32
N LYS A 36 13.63 11.11 -12.87
CA LYS A 36 14.91 10.42 -12.55
C LYS A 36 15.23 10.44 -11.05
N MET A 37 14.82 11.49 -10.35
CA MET A 37 14.99 11.55 -8.90
C MET A 37 13.98 10.63 -8.20
N GLY A 38 12.72 10.64 -8.65
CA GLY A 38 11.69 9.75 -8.14
C GLY A 38 12.07 8.28 -8.26
N GLU A 39 12.71 7.85 -9.36
CA GLU A 39 13.23 6.48 -9.46
C GLU A 39 14.29 6.17 -8.39
N LYS A 40 15.25 7.08 -8.17
CA LYS A 40 16.29 6.92 -7.14
C LYS A 40 15.72 6.89 -5.72
N ASP A 41 14.69 7.68 -5.45
CA ASP A 41 14.02 7.69 -4.14
C ASP A 41 13.34 6.34 -3.87
N ILE A 42 12.79 5.69 -4.91
CA ILE A 42 12.25 4.33 -4.78
C ILE A 42 13.36 3.29 -4.62
N GLU A 43 14.49 3.41 -5.32
CA GLU A 43 15.65 2.54 -5.10
C GLU A 43 16.14 2.62 -3.65
N PHE A 44 16.23 3.84 -3.11
CA PHE A 44 16.61 4.08 -1.73
C PHE A 44 15.59 3.54 -0.73
N THR A 45 14.30 3.67 -1.05
CA THR A 45 13.21 3.08 -0.27
C THR A 45 13.35 1.57 -0.24
N ARG A 46 13.52 0.91 -1.40
CA ARG A 46 13.76 -0.54 -1.51
C ARG A 46 14.89 -0.96 -0.58
N ASP A 47 16.05 -0.35 -0.71
CA ASP A 47 17.26 -0.76 0.02
C ASP A 47 17.12 -0.63 1.54
N ARG A 48 16.13 0.12 2.03
CA ARG A 48 15.86 0.32 3.46
C ARG A 48 14.70 -0.51 4.01
N VAL A 49 13.73 -0.85 3.18
CA VAL A 49 12.47 -1.44 3.65
C VAL A 49 12.22 -2.82 3.08
N VAL A 50 12.88 -3.21 1.99
CA VAL A 50 12.67 -4.50 1.31
C VAL A 50 13.89 -5.39 1.51
N ALA A 51 13.77 -6.36 2.41
CA ALA A 51 14.71 -7.47 2.57
C ALA A 51 14.04 -8.59 3.39
N GLU A 52 14.66 -9.77 3.41
CA GLU A 52 14.29 -10.83 4.36
C GLU A 52 14.38 -10.29 5.80
N ASP A 53 13.36 -10.58 6.62
CA ASP A 53 13.21 -10.08 8.00
C ASP A 53 13.12 -8.54 8.20
N GLU A 54 13.09 -7.75 7.12
CA GLU A 54 12.90 -6.29 7.18
C GLU A 54 11.42 -5.88 7.14
N MET A 55 11.15 -4.60 6.87
CA MET A 55 9.79 -4.06 6.85
C MET A 55 8.88 -4.82 5.88
N ILE A 56 9.27 -4.93 4.62
CA ILE A 56 8.59 -5.70 3.59
C ILE A 56 9.48 -6.89 3.29
N ASP A 57 9.10 -8.05 3.81
CA ASP A 57 9.76 -9.30 3.49
C ASP A 57 9.08 -9.94 2.27
N PRO A 58 9.75 -10.06 1.11
CA PRO A 58 9.16 -10.66 -0.08
C PRO A 58 8.59 -12.06 0.15
N THR A 59 9.22 -12.86 1.01
CA THR A 59 8.78 -14.23 1.34
C THR A 59 7.46 -14.27 2.10
N GLY A 60 7.11 -13.18 2.78
CA GLY A 60 5.86 -13.01 3.52
C GLY A 60 4.70 -12.48 2.67
N ILE A 61 4.94 -12.09 1.42
CA ILE A 61 3.92 -11.49 0.54
C ILE A 61 3.00 -12.56 -0.04
N ALA A 62 1.73 -12.49 0.34
CA ALA A 62 0.65 -13.28 -0.23
C ALA A 62 0.18 -12.71 -1.57
N LYS A 63 0.07 -11.38 -1.69
CA LYS A 63 -0.47 -10.75 -2.90
C LYS A 63 -0.03 -9.31 -3.09
N ILE A 64 0.12 -8.89 -4.35
CA ILE A 64 0.49 -7.52 -4.73
C ILE A 64 -0.59 -6.94 -5.62
N TYR A 65 -1.14 -5.80 -5.22
CA TYR A 65 -2.05 -4.98 -5.99
C TYR A 65 -1.34 -3.71 -6.45
N CYS A 66 -1.53 -3.33 -7.70
CA CYS A 66 -0.91 -2.14 -8.27
C CYS A 66 -1.91 -1.34 -9.11
N SER A 67 -1.82 -0.02 -9.03
CA SER A 67 -2.52 0.88 -9.97
C SER A 67 -2.06 0.61 -11.42
N PRO A 68 -2.94 0.78 -12.43
CA PRO A 68 -2.57 0.64 -13.84
C PRO A 68 -1.58 1.72 -14.33
N ARG A 69 -1.43 2.82 -13.61
CA ARG A 69 -0.59 3.97 -14.01
C ARG A 69 0.89 3.59 -14.12
N ILE A 70 1.59 4.15 -15.11
CA ILE A 70 3.00 3.81 -15.40
C ILE A 70 3.92 4.11 -14.23
N ASN A 71 3.67 5.18 -13.47
CA ASN A 71 4.48 5.52 -12.29
C ASN A 71 4.36 4.48 -11.16
N ALA A 72 3.15 3.97 -10.90
CA ALA A 72 2.92 2.93 -9.92
C ALA A 72 3.54 1.60 -10.37
N ARG A 73 3.34 1.22 -11.64
CA ARG A 73 3.96 0.01 -12.21
C ARG A 73 5.49 0.07 -12.15
N ARG A 74 6.07 1.21 -12.53
CA ARG A 74 7.52 1.45 -12.46
C ARG A 74 8.03 1.39 -11.02
N THR A 75 7.25 1.90 -10.06
CA THR A 75 7.59 1.81 -8.62
C THR A 75 7.67 0.35 -8.18
N VAL A 76 6.69 -0.50 -8.53
CA VAL A 76 6.73 -1.94 -8.21
C VAL A 76 7.94 -2.63 -8.86
N GLU A 77 8.28 -2.24 -10.09
CA GLU A 77 9.48 -2.75 -10.77
C GLU A 77 10.76 -2.43 -10.02
N ILE A 78 10.91 -1.19 -9.55
CA ILE A 78 12.10 -0.74 -8.83
C ILE A 78 12.19 -1.39 -7.45
N LEU A 79 11.06 -1.52 -6.73
CA LEU A 79 11.00 -2.16 -5.41
C LEU A 79 11.43 -3.63 -5.43
N GLY A 80 11.29 -4.32 -6.56
CA GLY A 80 11.74 -5.70 -6.68
C GLY A 80 10.99 -6.68 -5.78
N ILE A 81 9.75 -6.37 -5.39
CA ILE A 81 8.95 -7.17 -4.44
C ILE A 81 8.23 -8.37 -5.09
N GLY A 82 8.71 -8.89 -6.24
CA GLY A 82 8.03 -9.94 -7.03
C GLY A 82 8.87 -11.20 -7.26
N VAL A 83 8.21 -12.30 -7.64
CA VAL A 83 8.83 -13.63 -7.85
C VAL A 83 9.62 -13.72 -9.15
N HIS A 84 10.72 -14.46 -9.11
CA HIS A 84 11.50 -14.93 -10.26
C HIS A 84 12.30 -13.84 -11.00
N HIS A 85 13.14 -14.28 -11.94
CA HIS A 85 14.00 -13.43 -12.77
C HIS A 85 13.25 -12.34 -13.56
N HIS A 86 11.90 -12.33 -13.54
CA HIS A 86 11.02 -11.36 -14.21
C HIS A 86 9.75 -11.14 -13.38
N GLN A 87 9.21 -9.91 -13.34
CA GLN A 87 7.89 -9.70 -12.74
C GLN A 87 6.78 -9.95 -13.76
N HIS A 88 5.75 -10.69 -13.35
CA HIS A 88 4.57 -10.92 -14.17
C HIS A 88 3.42 -10.03 -13.70
N PHE A 89 2.79 -9.34 -14.62
CA PHE A 89 1.61 -8.52 -14.35
C PHE A 89 0.38 -9.19 -14.93
N GLN A 90 -0.74 -9.07 -14.22
CA GLN A 90 -2.06 -9.48 -14.68
C GLN A 90 -3.04 -8.32 -14.51
N ASN A 91 -3.74 -7.96 -15.57
CA ASN A 91 -4.85 -7.01 -15.49
C ASN A 91 -6.11 -7.75 -15.03
N GLU A 92 -6.69 -7.33 -13.91
CA GLU A 92 -7.86 -7.99 -13.32
C GLU A 92 -9.14 -7.82 -14.14
N GLU A 93 -9.24 -6.78 -14.97
CA GLU A 93 -10.42 -6.53 -15.79
C GLU A 93 -10.36 -7.24 -17.13
N THR A 94 -9.20 -7.22 -17.79
CA THR A 94 -9.04 -7.76 -19.15
C THR A 94 -8.49 -9.18 -19.15
N GLY A 95 -7.94 -9.65 -18.04
CA GLY A 95 -7.20 -10.91 -17.95
C GLY A 95 -5.85 -10.88 -18.68
N GLN A 96 -5.45 -9.74 -19.23
CA GLN A 96 -4.20 -9.60 -19.98
C GLN A 96 -2.99 -9.82 -19.06
N LYS A 97 -2.04 -10.64 -19.51
CA LYS A 97 -0.79 -10.95 -18.80
C LYS A 97 0.43 -10.48 -19.59
N TRP A 98 1.43 -9.91 -18.90
CA TRP A 98 2.72 -9.54 -19.51
C TRP A 98 3.86 -9.65 -18.49
N ARG A 99 5.09 -9.48 -18.96
CA ARG A 99 6.32 -9.53 -18.15
C ARG A 99 7.10 -8.23 -18.23
N SER A 100 7.78 -7.82 -17.15
CA SER A 100 8.81 -6.77 -17.21
C SER A 100 10.19 -7.34 -17.55
N GLU A 101 11.08 -6.47 -18.04
CA GLU A 101 12.47 -6.82 -18.36
C GLU A 101 13.41 -6.83 -17.14
N SER A 102 12.93 -6.39 -15.98
CA SER A 102 13.71 -6.28 -14.74
C SER A 102 14.11 -7.64 -14.17
N VAL A 103 15.38 -7.79 -13.77
CA VAL A 103 15.95 -8.99 -13.14
C VAL A 103 15.87 -8.88 -11.62
N ILE A 104 15.13 -9.78 -10.95
CA ILE A 104 14.84 -9.70 -9.50
C ILE A 104 15.09 -11.05 -8.80
N LYS A 105 15.34 -11.01 -7.48
CA LYS A 105 15.49 -12.16 -6.58
C LYS A 105 14.46 -12.09 -5.45
N GLY A 106 13.72 -13.17 -5.25
CA GLY A 106 12.74 -13.33 -4.15
C GLY A 106 11.71 -14.41 -4.47
N GLU A 107 11.22 -15.11 -3.46
CA GLU A 107 10.05 -15.98 -3.55
C GLU A 107 8.83 -15.22 -3.01
N THR A 108 7.72 -15.15 -3.74
CA THR A 108 6.41 -14.71 -3.21
C THR A 108 5.39 -15.82 -3.48
N ALA A 109 4.28 -15.82 -2.74
CA ALA A 109 3.27 -16.86 -2.87
C ALA A 109 2.38 -16.74 -4.13
N ASP A 110 2.24 -15.54 -4.69
CA ASP A 110 1.47 -15.27 -5.92
C ASP A 110 2.42 -14.83 -7.04
N PRO A 111 2.47 -15.56 -8.19
CA PRO A 111 3.40 -15.23 -9.27
C PRO A 111 3.05 -13.92 -10.00
N TYR A 112 1.88 -13.31 -9.75
CA TYR A 112 1.42 -12.12 -10.47
C TYR A 112 1.30 -10.87 -9.58
N ILE A 113 1.60 -9.72 -10.19
CA ILE A 113 1.21 -8.40 -9.72
C ILE A 113 -0.15 -8.08 -10.34
N HIS A 114 -1.15 -7.89 -9.50
CA HIS A 114 -2.54 -7.67 -9.90
C HIS A 114 -2.79 -6.19 -10.16
N ILE A 115 -3.02 -5.86 -11.42
CA ILE A 115 -3.35 -4.51 -11.84
C ILE A 115 -4.84 -4.27 -11.70
N THR A 116 -5.20 -3.33 -10.84
CA THR A 116 -6.59 -3.05 -10.45
C THR A 116 -6.92 -1.58 -10.54
N LYS A 117 -8.08 -1.25 -11.16
CA LYS A 117 -8.61 0.11 -11.16
C LYS A 117 -9.06 0.59 -9.78
N SER A 118 -9.27 -0.32 -8.82
CA SER A 118 -9.56 0.04 -7.44
C SER A 118 -8.44 0.84 -6.77
N LEU A 119 -7.24 0.84 -7.35
CA LEU A 119 -6.08 1.61 -6.89
C LEU A 119 -5.73 2.80 -7.80
N GLU A 120 -6.52 3.12 -8.83
CA GLU A 120 -6.34 4.40 -9.53
C GLU A 120 -6.54 5.57 -8.57
N GLU A 121 -5.77 6.65 -8.80
CA GLU A 121 -5.94 7.87 -8.02
C GLU A 121 -7.38 8.38 -8.15
N TRP A 122 -7.83 9.13 -7.14
CA TRP A 122 -9.11 9.83 -7.19
C TRP A 122 -9.26 10.59 -8.51
N ASP A 123 -10.31 10.33 -9.29
CA ASP A 123 -10.51 11.05 -10.55
C ASP A 123 -10.78 12.53 -10.28
N PHE A 124 -9.81 13.38 -10.63
CA PHE A 124 -9.91 14.83 -10.46
C PHE A 124 -10.83 15.51 -11.47
N GLY A 125 -11.31 14.79 -12.50
CA GLY A 125 -12.28 15.33 -13.46
C GLY A 125 -11.77 16.61 -14.13
N TYR A 126 -12.50 17.71 -13.93
CA TYR A 126 -12.14 19.03 -14.46
C TYR A 126 -10.94 19.69 -13.77
N TYR A 127 -10.47 19.15 -12.65
CA TYR A 127 -9.33 19.67 -11.89
C TYR A 127 -7.99 19.00 -12.27
N GLU A 128 -8.01 18.04 -13.19
CA GLU A 128 -6.81 17.38 -13.71
C GLU A 128 -5.79 18.40 -14.25
N GLY A 129 -4.55 18.32 -13.77
CA GLY A 129 -3.45 19.21 -14.16
C GLY A 129 -3.51 20.62 -13.58
N MET A 130 -4.53 20.96 -12.79
CA MET A 130 -4.64 22.25 -12.11
C MET A 130 -3.85 22.25 -10.79
N THR A 131 -3.46 23.43 -10.33
CA THR A 131 -2.94 23.62 -8.96
C THR A 131 -4.08 23.92 -7.99
N LEU A 132 -3.86 23.77 -6.68
CA LEU A 132 -4.86 24.09 -5.67
C LEU A 132 -5.36 25.54 -5.78
N GLN A 133 -4.45 26.48 -6.07
CA GLN A 133 -4.80 27.88 -6.30
C GLN A 133 -5.77 28.02 -7.48
N ALA A 134 -5.45 27.40 -8.62
CA ALA A 134 -6.28 27.48 -9.82
C ALA A 134 -7.66 26.84 -9.60
N ILE A 135 -7.74 25.75 -8.83
CA ILE A 135 -9.01 25.10 -8.45
C ILE A 135 -9.85 26.04 -7.59
N ASN A 136 -9.25 26.65 -6.57
CA ASN A 136 -9.95 27.59 -5.69
C ASN A 136 -10.44 28.82 -6.46
N GLU A 137 -9.62 29.39 -7.35
CA GLU A 137 -10.04 30.50 -8.23
C GLU A 137 -11.18 30.11 -9.16
N LYS A 138 -11.16 28.89 -9.70
CA LYS A 138 -12.24 28.36 -10.54
C LYS A 138 -13.53 28.17 -9.76
N ARG A 139 -13.47 27.57 -8.57
CA ARG A 139 -14.65 27.37 -7.70
C ARG A 139 -15.27 28.69 -7.25
N MET A 140 -14.44 29.69 -6.94
CA MET A 140 -14.92 31.03 -6.64
C MET A 140 -15.72 31.64 -7.80
N LYS A 141 -15.28 31.44 -9.04
CA LYS A 141 -15.99 31.92 -10.24
C LYS A 141 -17.26 31.13 -10.52
N ASP A 142 -17.22 29.80 -10.39
CA ASP A 142 -18.32 28.91 -10.80
C ASP A 142 -19.43 28.82 -9.75
N TYR A 143 -19.09 28.87 -8.45
CA TYR A 143 -20.03 28.57 -7.35
C TYR A 143 -20.11 29.66 -6.28
N GLY A 144 -19.28 30.72 -6.37
CA GLY A 144 -19.23 31.77 -5.34
C GLY A 144 -18.77 31.29 -3.96
N SER A 145 -18.25 30.06 -3.88
CA SER A 145 -17.79 29.41 -2.65
C SER A 145 -16.30 29.06 -2.76
N GLY A 146 -15.56 29.35 -1.69
CA GLY A 146 -14.10 29.30 -1.65
C GLY A 146 -13.56 28.23 -0.72
N THR A 147 -12.38 27.71 -1.10
CA THR A 147 -11.66 26.55 -0.56
C THR A 147 -12.30 25.23 -0.97
N TRP A 148 -11.61 24.51 -1.85
CA TRP A 148 -11.90 23.14 -2.22
C TRP A 148 -11.37 22.16 -1.17
N ASP A 149 -12.19 21.19 -0.80
CA ASP A 149 -11.75 20.03 -0.05
C ASP A 149 -12.20 18.74 -0.74
N ILE A 150 -11.25 17.95 -1.23
CA ILE A 150 -11.51 16.70 -1.95
C ILE A 150 -12.41 15.74 -1.18
N TRP A 151 -12.26 15.69 0.15
CA TRP A 151 -12.96 14.73 0.99
C TRP A 151 -14.46 15.02 1.10
N THR A 152 -14.84 16.30 1.14
CA THR A 152 -16.24 16.72 1.28
C THR A 152 -16.88 17.09 -0.06
N ASP A 153 -16.12 17.76 -0.93
CA ASP A 153 -16.62 18.28 -2.20
C ASP A 153 -16.49 17.29 -3.37
N GLY A 154 -15.56 16.34 -3.28
CA GLY A 154 -15.14 15.52 -4.42
C GLY A 154 -14.62 16.35 -5.59
N CYS A 155 -14.75 15.79 -6.80
CA CYS A 155 -14.27 16.40 -8.03
C CYS A 155 -15.38 16.46 -9.09
N PRO A 156 -15.83 17.66 -9.53
CA PRO A 156 -16.77 17.78 -10.63
C PRO A 156 -16.23 17.15 -11.93
N GLY A 157 -17.04 16.31 -12.57
CA GLY A 157 -16.64 15.56 -13.76
C GLY A 157 -15.65 14.41 -13.49
N GLY A 158 -15.38 14.10 -12.22
CA GLY A 158 -14.56 12.99 -11.77
C GLY A 158 -15.31 12.14 -10.74
N GLU A 159 -14.62 11.67 -9.70
CA GLU A 159 -15.19 10.81 -8.65
C GLU A 159 -15.73 11.61 -7.45
N SER A 160 -16.86 11.15 -6.89
CA SER A 160 -17.35 11.57 -5.58
C SER A 160 -16.75 10.74 -4.43
N PRO A 161 -16.75 11.26 -3.18
CA PRO A 161 -16.29 10.49 -2.01
C PRO A 161 -17.03 9.15 -1.84
N GLN A 162 -18.32 9.10 -2.19
CA GLN A 162 -19.12 7.89 -2.11
C GLN A 162 -18.68 6.84 -3.16
N GLN A 163 -18.38 7.27 -4.40
CA GLN A 163 -17.87 6.36 -5.43
C GLN A 163 -16.51 5.76 -5.03
N VAL A 164 -15.61 6.58 -4.48
CA VAL A 164 -14.31 6.10 -3.96
C VAL A 164 -14.52 5.15 -2.78
N THR A 165 -15.47 5.45 -1.90
CA THR A 165 -15.81 4.57 -0.76
C THR A 165 -16.27 3.19 -1.23
N GLU A 166 -17.21 3.12 -2.17
CA GLU A 166 -17.72 1.85 -2.70
C GLU A 166 -16.61 1.02 -3.38
N ARG A 167 -15.75 1.69 -4.16
CA ARG A 167 -14.60 1.10 -4.85
C ARG A 167 -13.59 0.51 -3.86
N LEU A 168 -13.23 1.26 -2.82
CA LEU A 168 -12.27 0.82 -1.81
C LEU A 168 -12.85 -0.25 -0.87
N ASP A 169 -14.12 -0.16 -0.49
CA ASP A 169 -14.75 -1.16 0.36
C ASP A 169 -14.82 -2.53 -0.34
N LYS A 170 -14.97 -2.55 -1.68
CA LYS A 170 -14.82 -3.78 -2.47
C LYS A 170 -13.40 -4.33 -2.38
N LEU A 171 -12.38 -3.51 -2.60
CA LEU A 171 -10.98 -3.92 -2.52
C LEU A 171 -10.61 -4.41 -1.10
N ILE A 172 -11.07 -3.73 -0.05
CA ILE A 172 -10.82 -4.14 1.35
C ILE A 172 -11.40 -5.53 1.62
N ARG A 173 -12.61 -5.83 1.12
CA ARG A 173 -13.19 -7.18 1.23
C ARG A 173 -12.32 -8.22 0.55
N GLU A 174 -11.80 -7.94 -0.65
CA GLU A 174 -10.89 -8.83 -1.37
C GLU A 174 -9.58 -9.05 -0.61
N ILE A 175 -8.96 -7.98 -0.09
CA ILE A 175 -7.74 -8.06 0.73
C ILE A 175 -7.98 -8.91 1.99
N LYS A 176 -9.09 -8.68 2.69
CA LYS A 176 -9.46 -9.48 3.87
C LYS A 176 -9.72 -10.95 3.51
N GLN A 177 -10.28 -11.25 2.34
CA GLN A 177 -10.46 -12.62 1.88
C GLN A 177 -9.12 -13.33 1.62
N VAL A 178 -8.16 -12.65 0.99
CA VAL A 178 -6.80 -13.18 0.77
C VAL A 178 -6.10 -13.47 2.11
N ILE A 179 -6.21 -12.55 3.07
CA ILE A 179 -5.65 -12.75 4.41
C ILE A 179 -6.37 -13.91 5.12
N SER A 180 -7.71 -13.99 5.02
CA SER A 180 -8.50 -15.06 5.65
C SER A 180 -8.20 -16.44 5.08
N SER A 181 -8.00 -16.57 3.76
CA SER A 181 -7.72 -17.87 3.13
C SER A 181 -6.39 -18.47 3.59
N ASN A 182 -5.48 -17.63 4.07
CA ASN A 182 -4.17 -18.03 4.59
C ASN A 182 -4.14 -18.05 6.13
N SER A 183 -5.23 -17.67 6.80
CA SER A 183 -5.36 -17.61 8.26
C SER A 183 -5.74 -18.97 8.86
N ALA A 184 -5.45 -19.17 10.15
CA ALA A 184 -5.83 -20.36 10.91
C ALA A 184 -7.01 -20.08 11.87
N SER A 185 -7.91 -21.06 12.03
CA SER A 185 -8.99 -20.97 13.02
C SER A 185 -8.45 -21.31 14.42
N TRP A 186 -8.66 -20.44 15.40
CA TRP A 186 -8.30 -20.70 16.80
C TRP A 186 -9.47 -21.33 17.57
N PRO A 187 -9.21 -22.13 18.64
CA PRO A 187 -10.26 -22.61 19.53
C PRO A 187 -11.13 -21.46 20.06
N GLY A 188 -12.45 -21.56 19.89
CA GLY A 188 -13.39 -20.48 20.23
C GLY A 188 -14.00 -19.74 19.02
N GLY A 189 -13.65 -20.12 17.79
CA GLY A 189 -14.29 -19.58 16.56
C GLY A 189 -13.73 -18.23 16.09
N GLN A 190 -12.66 -17.75 16.71
CA GLN A 190 -11.98 -16.53 16.30
C GLN A 190 -11.02 -16.82 15.13
N LEU A 191 -11.17 -16.06 14.04
CA LEU A 191 -10.20 -16.03 12.95
C LEU A 191 -9.04 -15.13 13.37
N ILE A 192 -7.86 -15.75 13.55
CA ILE A 192 -6.65 -15.05 13.96
C ILE A 192 -5.72 -14.94 12.76
N ALA A 193 -5.27 -13.73 12.47
CA ALA A 193 -4.30 -13.43 11.41
C ALA A 193 -2.86 -13.79 11.83
N HIS A 194 -2.66 -14.85 12.62
CA HIS A 194 -1.35 -15.31 13.04
C HIS A 194 -0.67 -16.16 11.95
N ARG A 195 0.67 -16.23 11.97
CA ARG A 195 1.48 -17.09 11.10
C ARG A 195 1.04 -18.56 11.19
N SER A 196 0.18 -18.98 10.27
CA SER A 196 0.28 -20.30 9.65
C SER A 196 1.62 -20.33 8.87
N GLN A 197 2.07 -21.49 8.41
CA GLN A 197 3.36 -21.65 7.72
C GLN A 197 3.43 -20.97 6.33
N HIS A 198 2.61 -19.94 6.06
CA HIS A 198 2.35 -19.36 4.74
C HIS A 198 2.39 -17.82 4.75
N ALA A 199 2.70 -17.25 3.59
CA ALA A 199 2.68 -15.81 3.33
C ALA A 199 1.27 -15.21 3.54
N GLN A 200 1.18 -14.02 4.14
CA GLN A 200 -0.10 -13.35 4.46
C GLN A 200 -0.09 -11.84 4.21
N ASP A 201 1.06 -11.24 3.90
CA ASP A 201 1.13 -9.80 3.70
C ASP A 201 0.60 -9.42 2.32
N VAL A 202 -0.09 -8.28 2.27
CA VAL A 202 -0.58 -7.70 1.02
C VAL A 202 0.16 -6.39 0.77
N VAL A 203 0.58 -6.16 -0.46
CA VAL A 203 1.18 -4.87 -0.87
C VAL A 203 0.26 -4.17 -1.85
N CYS A 204 -0.03 -2.89 -1.60
CA CYS A 204 -0.78 -2.02 -2.49
C CYS A 204 0.11 -0.87 -2.94
N VAL A 205 0.41 -0.79 -4.25
CA VAL A 205 1.22 0.29 -4.83
C VAL A 205 0.34 1.22 -5.67
N ALA A 206 0.21 2.47 -5.23
CA ALA A 206 -0.75 3.43 -5.78
C ALA A 206 -0.34 4.90 -5.53
N HIS A 207 -1.34 5.76 -5.29
CA HIS A 207 -1.22 7.22 -5.30
C HIS A 207 -1.56 7.84 -3.93
N GLY A 208 -1.40 9.15 -3.80
CA GLY A 208 -1.49 9.82 -2.50
C GLY A 208 -2.89 9.80 -1.89
N HIS A 209 -3.91 10.29 -2.62
CA HIS A 209 -5.26 10.40 -2.05
C HIS A 209 -5.91 9.03 -1.90
N ILE A 210 -5.74 8.15 -2.89
CA ILE A 210 -6.35 6.82 -2.84
C ILE A 210 -5.77 5.95 -1.71
N LEU A 211 -4.46 6.03 -1.41
CA LEU A 211 -3.87 5.29 -0.28
C LEU A 211 -4.29 5.87 1.07
N ALA A 212 -4.39 7.19 1.18
CA ALA A 212 -4.96 7.84 2.37
C ALA A 212 -6.42 7.41 2.57
N ALA A 213 -7.23 7.43 1.51
CA ALA A 213 -8.62 6.99 1.53
C ALA A 213 -8.73 5.51 1.93
N LEU A 214 -7.86 4.65 1.38
CA LEU A 214 -7.80 3.23 1.72
C LEU A 214 -7.48 3.01 3.20
N ALA A 215 -6.54 3.76 3.77
CA ALA A 215 -6.21 3.68 5.19
C ALA A 215 -7.37 4.15 6.10
N ILE A 216 -8.10 5.21 5.72
CA ILE A 216 -9.28 5.69 6.47
C ILE A 216 -10.41 4.65 6.40
N ARG A 217 -10.69 4.12 5.20
CA ARG A 217 -11.72 3.08 5.00
C ARG A 217 -11.35 1.76 5.66
N TRP A 218 -10.05 1.43 5.76
CA TRP A 218 -9.57 0.22 6.42
C TRP A 218 -10.09 0.12 7.85
N VAL A 219 -10.03 1.21 8.61
CA VAL A 219 -10.52 1.31 10.00
C VAL A 219 -12.02 1.62 10.10
N GLY A 220 -12.75 1.59 8.97
CA GLY A 220 -14.19 1.77 8.91
C GLY A 220 -14.68 3.22 8.97
N LEU A 221 -13.79 4.22 8.95
CA LEU A 221 -14.17 5.63 9.05
C LEU A 221 -14.66 6.20 7.72
N PRO A 222 -15.71 7.06 7.71
CA PRO A 222 -16.25 7.65 6.49
C PRO A 222 -15.32 8.72 5.89
N LEU A 223 -15.23 8.76 4.56
CA LEU A 223 -14.40 9.74 3.84
C LEU A 223 -15.00 11.14 3.80
N ASP A 224 -16.33 11.22 3.74
CA ASP A 224 -17.10 12.46 3.49
C ASP A 224 -17.17 13.44 4.67
N THR A 225 -16.45 13.14 5.76
CA THR A 225 -16.38 14.02 6.93
C THR A 225 -15.20 15.00 6.87
N GLY A 226 -14.18 14.71 6.06
CA GLY A 226 -12.93 15.50 6.01
C GLY A 226 -12.16 15.57 7.34
N MET A 227 -12.56 14.80 8.35
CA MET A 227 -12.04 14.88 9.72
C MET A 227 -10.67 14.20 9.86
N MET A 228 -10.48 13.07 9.18
CA MET A 228 -9.23 12.33 9.21
C MET A 228 -8.41 12.63 7.96
N ARG A 229 -7.19 13.16 8.16
CA ARG A 229 -6.25 13.46 7.07
C ARG A 229 -4.99 12.65 7.25
N LEU A 230 -4.64 11.86 6.25
CA LEU A 230 -3.40 11.10 6.17
C LEU A 230 -2.59 11.61 4.99
N ILE A 231 -1.27 11.66 5.17
CA ILE A 231 -0.34 12.13 4.16
C ILE A 231 0.59 10.97 3.82
N PHE A 232 0.76 10.73 2.52
CA PHE A 232 1.79 9.85 1.99
C PHE A 232 2.74 10.71 1.20
N GLU A 233 4.02 10.76 1.56
CA GLU A 233 5.04 11.37 0.71
C GLU A 233 5.33 10.46 -0.49
N PRO A 234 5.78 10.98 -1.64
CA PRO A 234 6.22 10.14 -2.77
C PRO A 234 7.27 9.11 -2.30
N GLY A 235 7.09 7.85 -2.67
CA GLY A 235 7.90 6.73 -2.18
C GLY A 235 7.66 6.30 -0.72
N GLY A 236 6.76 6.97 0.00
CA GLY A 236 6.41 6.62 1.37
C GLY A 236 5.72 5.26 1.48
N VAL A 237 5.99 4.56 2.58
CA VAL A 237 5.39 3.27 2.94
C VAL A 237 4.57 3.41 4.21
N GLY A 238 3.27 3.13 4.11
CA GLY A 238 2.34 3.00 5.23
C GLY A 238 2.08 1.53 5.55
N ILE A 239 1.67 1.25 6.79
CA ILE A 239 1.38 -0.11 7.24
C ILE A 239 0.00 -0.14 7.91
N LEU A 240 -0.84 -1.05 7.42
CA LEU A 240 -2.09 -1.42 8.07
C LEU A 240 -1.93 -2.82 8.67
N GLY A 241 -2.72 -3.10 9.70
CA GLY A 241 -2.76 -4.39 10.35
C GLY A 241 -4.07 -4.58 11.08
N PHE A 242 -4.01 -5.32 12.18
CA PHE A 242 -5.16 -5.68 13.00
C PHE A 242 -4.83 -5.54 14.48
N GLU A 243 -5.81 -5.09 15.26
CA GLU A 243 -5.74 -5.10 16.71
C GLU A 243 -5.90 -6.54 17.20
N HIS A 244 -5.06 -6.95 18.16
CA HIS A 244 -5.10 -8.29 18.76
C HIS A 244 -5.09 -9.45 17.74
N ASP A 245 -4.45 -9.25 16.58
CA ASP A 245 -4.41 -10.22 15.47
C ASP A 245 -5.82 -10.64 14.98
N ASN A 246 -6.86 -9.84 15.25
CA ASN A 246 -8.24 -10.12 14.89
C ASN A 246 -8.59 -9.44 13.56
N ILE A 247 -8.88 -10.24 12.52
CA ILE A 247 -9.21 -9.72 11.18
C ILE A 247 -10.43 -8.78 11.16
N ASN A 248 -11.30 -8.88 12.17
CA ASN A 248 -12.47 -8.02 12.33
C ASN A 248 -12.17 -6.69 13.05
N GLN A 249 -10.94 -6.51 13.54
CA GLN A 249 -10.47 -5.29 14.19
C GLN A 249 -9.33 -4.65 13.37
N PRO A 250 -9.62 -4.11 12.17
CA PRO A 250 -8.60 -3.47 11.35
C PRO A 250 -8.01 -2.23 12.06
N ALA A 251 -6.69 -2.05 11.95
CA ALA A 251 -5.96 -0.98 12.59
C ALA A 251 -4.90 -0.38 11.64
N ILE A 252 -4.52 0.88 11.90
CA ILE A 252 -3.35 1.51 11.26
C ILE A 252 -2.16 1.31 12.19
N LEU A 253 -1.07 0.73 11.68
CA LEU A 253 0.14 0.51 12.45
C LEU A 253 1.00 1.79 12.42
N VAL A 254 0.90 2.59 13.48
CA VAL A 254 1.58 3.90 13.57
C VAL A 254 3.08 3.76 13.82
N GLY A 255 3.51 2.69 14.49
CA GLY A 255 4.91 2.46 14.83
C GLY A 255 5.28 1.01 14.67
N ARG A 256 6.39 0.75 13.98
CA ARG A 256 6.97 -0.58 13.84
C ARG A 256 8.39 -0.60 14.39
N LYS A 257 8.70 -1.67 15.12
CA LYS A 257 10.09 -1.98 15.49
C LYS A 257 10.84 -2.41 14.22
N PRO A 258 12.03 -1.85 13.93
CA PRO A 258 12.89 -2.35 12.86
C PRO A 258 13.14 -3.85 13.00
N GLY A 259 13.43 -4.53 11.87
CA GLY A 259 13.96 -5.88 11.92
C GLY A 259 15.19 -5.90 12.83
N ARG A 260 15.32 -6.92 13.67
CA ARG A 260 16.59 -7.10 14.38
C ARG A 260 17.53 -7.79 13.39
N PRO A 261 18.66 -7.18 12.99
CA PRO A 261 19.71 -7.96 12.37
C PRO A 261 20.10 -9.05 13.36
N ASP A 262 20.27 -10.25 12.84
CA ASP A 262 20.37 -11.46 13.63
C ASP A 262 21.33 -11.32 14.82
N ARG A 263 20.96 -11.98 15.92
CA ARG A 263 21.82 -12.13 17.10
C ARG A 263 23.11 -12.84 16.67
N GLU A 264 24.18 -12.08 16.42
CA GLU A 264 25.51 -12.64 16.58
C GLU A 264 25.67 -13.06 18.06
N GLN A 265 25.92 -14.36 18.23
CA GLN A 265 26.59 -14.94 19.39
C GLN A 265 25.92 -14.78 20.76
N ARG A 266 24.98 -15.69 21.08
CA ARG A 266 25.08 -16.36 22.39
C ARG A 266 26.15 -17.45 22.31
N SER A 267 27.41 -17.03 22.21
CA SER A 267 28.55 -17.88 22.58
C SER A 267 29.14 -17.35 23.87
N GLU A 268 28.60 -17.77 25.00
CA GLU A 268 29.43 -18.00 26.17
C GLU A 268 28.98 -19.31 26.81
N THR A 269 29.79 -20.33 26.56
CA THR A 269 30.14 -21.30 27.57
C THR A 269 30.40 -20.58 28.89
N GLY A 270 29.54 -20.82 29.88
CA GLY A 270 29.68 -20.29 31.24
C GLY A 270 28.83 -21.11 32.20
N PHE A 271 29.30 -22.32 32.50
CA PHE A 271 28.84 -23.14 33.62
C PHE A 271 28.82 -22.30 34.92
N ALA A 272 27.72 -22.38 35.66
CA ALA A 272 27.78 -22.78 37.07
C ALA A 272 26.37 -23.13 37.57
N GLN A 273 26.22 -24.41 37.89
CA GLN A 273 25.26 -24.87 38.89
C GLN A 273 25.45 -24.05 40.18
N ALA A 274 24.35 -23.59 40.77
CA ALA A 274 24.30 -23.32 42.20
C ALA A 274 23.14 -24.14 42.77
N SER A 275 23.44 -25.38 43.08
CA SER A 275 22.74 -26.12 44.13
C SER A 275 23.15 -25.50 45.47
N ARG A 276 22.17 -24.97 46.21
CA ARG A 276 22.04 -25.07 47.67
C ARG A 276 20.69 -24.50 48.10
#